data_AF-A0A094E3H3-F1
#
_entry.id   AF-A0A094E3H3-F1
#
_cell.length_a   1.000
_cell.length_b   1.000
_cell.length_c   1.000
_cell.angle_alpha   90.00
_cell.angle_beta   90.00
_cell.angle_gamma   90.00
#
_symmetry.space_group_name_H-M   'P 1'
#
loop_
_entity.id
_entity.type
_entity.pdbx_description
1 polymer ?
#
loop_
_entity_poly.entity_id
_entity_poly.type
_entity_poly.pdbx_seq_one_letter_code
_entity_poly.pdbx_strand_id
1 'polypeptide(L)'
;MGALYVSPPPIPTLTPMATTIPEDVTTNVSSQPPDNIDYNELKTLIRTHTTPAAPGSSHSDTSQPVVIPGQADEALSSFEARFARELGAQHARVDLFVRSKADEFRRRLSDYEQKLNRLIARGGPECGGIMTARRRERLARLETRVLRCTDDIRNLDRFIQAQRIGFQKILKKYRKWTGS
;
A
#
# COMPACT_ATOMS: atom_id res chain seq x y z
N MET A 1 22.90 52.19 -50.70
CA MET A 1 22.46 50.89 -50.18
C MET A 1 23.67 50.20 -49.56
N GLY A 2 23.70 50.06 -48.23
CA GLY A 2 24.78 49.41 -47.52
C GLY A 2 24.32 49.10 -46.10
N ALA A 3 23.61 47.98 -45.93
CA ALA A 3 23.18 47.51 -44.63
C ALA A 3 24.40 47.01 -43.86
N LEU A 4 24.75 47.67 -42.75
CA LEU A 4 25.76 47.19 -41.81
C LEU A 4 25.21 45.97 -41.09
N TYR A 5 25.61 44.78 -41.54
CA TYR A 5 25.27 43.51 -40.91
C TYR A 5 26.12 43.34 -39.64
N VAL A 6 25.52 43.62 -38.48
CA VAL A 6 26.15 43.39 -37.19
C VAL A 6 26.05 41.90 -36.87
N SER A 7 27.21 41.23 -36.84
CA SER A 7 27.30 39.81 -36.48
C SER A 7 26.82 39.58 -35.05
N PRO A 8 25.92 38.60 -34.80
CA PRO A 8 25.52 38.26 -33.44
C PRO A 8 26.67 37.59 -32.67
N PRO A 9 26.76 37.80 -31.34
CA PRO A 9 27.79 37.16 -30.53
C PRO A 9 27.57 35.63 -30.46
N PRO A 10 28.65 34.84 -30.32
CA PRO A 10 28.54 33.39 -30.21
C PRO A 10 27.79 32.99 -28.95
N ILE A 11 26.81 32.08 -29.12
CA ILE A 11 26.05 31.48 -28.02
C ILE A 11 26.99 30.61 -27.20
N PRO A 12 27.08 30.76 -25.86
CA PRO A 12 27.86 29.87 -25.03
C PRO A 12 27.23 28.47 -25.07
N THR A 13 27.98 27.50 -25.58
CA THR A 13 27.65 26.08 -25.50
C THR A 13 27.66 25.65 -24.04
N LEU A 14 26.49 25.30 -23.50
CA LEU A 14 26.37 24.65 -22.19
C LEU A 14 27.03 23.27 -22.29
N THR A 15 28.21 23.14 -21.69
CA THR A 15 28.84 21.86 -21.40
C THR A 15 27.91 21.04 -20.48
N PRO A 16 27.67 19.75 -20.76
CA PRO A 16 26.92 18.91 -19.84
C PRO A 16 27.76 18.69 -18.59
N MET A 17 27.34 19.32 -17.48
CA MET A 17 27.82 18.98 -16.15
C MET A 17 27.49 17.52 -15.88
N ALA A 18 28.51 16.66 -15.94
CA ALA A 18 28.47 15.33 -15.36
C ALA A 18 28.24 15.50 -13.85
N THR A 19 26.98 15.50 -13.45
CA THR A 19 26.62 15.37 -12.04
C THR A 19 26.77 13.89 -11.72
N THR A 20 27.90 13.58 -11.10
CA THR A 20 28.13 12.34 -10.36
C THR A 20 26.91 12.06 -9.50
N ILE A 21 26.15 11.03 -9.90
CA ILE A 21 25.09 10.45 -9.09
C ILE A 21 25.79 9.86 -7.85
N PRO A 22 25.45 10.26 -6.61
CA PRO A 22 25.94 9.54 -5.46
C PRO A 22 25.36 8.12 -5.50
N GLU A 23 26.26 7.16 -5.74
CA GLU A 23 26.05 5.73 -5.53
C GLU A 23 25.84 5.47 -4.02
N ASP A 24 24.65 5.79 -3.50
CA ASP A 24 24.19 5.15 -2.27
C ASP A 24 22.66 5.12 -2.12
N VAL A 25 21.98 4.64 -3.17
CA VAL A 25 20.64 4.06 -3.03
C VAL A 25 20.77 2.55 -3.26
N THR A 26 21.64 1.92 -2.47
CA THR A 26 21.56 0.47 -2.30
C THR A 26 20.46 0.19 -1.27
N THR A 27 19.31 -0.22 -1.81
CA THR A 27 18.37 -1.12 -1.15
C THR A 27 17.99 -0.74 0.28
N ASN A 28 17.14 0.28 0.41
CA ASN A 28 16.21 0.26 1.54
C ASN A 28 15.23 -0.90 1.26
N VAL A 29 15.57 -2.04 1.85
CA VAL A 29 14.83 -3.29 1.89
C VAL A 29 13.35 -2.97 1.95
N SER A 30 12.62 -3.54 0.99
CA SER A 30 11.17 -3.69 0.96
C SER A 30 10.61 -3.94 2.37
N SER A 31 10.28 -2.88 3.10
CA SER A 31 9.32 -2.94 4.18
C SER A 31 7.94 -2.84 3.52
N GLN A 32 7.56 -3.92 2.83
CA GLN A 32 6.15 -4.20 2.67
C GLN A 32 5.56 -4.08 4.08
N PRO A 33 4.53 -3.24 4.29
CA PRO A 33 3.95 -3.13 5.61
C PRO A 33 3.55 -4.54 6.06
N PRO A 34 3.78 -4.92 7.33
CA PRO A 34 3.48 -6.25 7.87
C PRO A 34 2.01 -6.68 7.68
N ASP A 35 1.17 -5.74 7.25
CA ASP A 35 -0.27 -5.88 7.06
C ASP A 35 -0.68 -6.16 5.60
N ASN A 36 0.27 -6.32 4.67
CA ASN A 36 -0.05 -6.83 3.33
C ASN A 36 -0.47 -8.31 3.39
N ILE A 37 -1.40 -8.73 2.53
CA ILE A 37 -1.69 -10.14 2.30
C ILE A 37 -0.39 -10.88 1.94
N ASP A 38 -0.12 -11.99 2.63
CA ASP A 38 0.95 -12.90 2.26
C ASP A 38 0.47 -13.82 1.15
N TYR A 39 0.57 -13.30 -0.06
CA TYR A 39 0.22 -14.03 -1.26
C TYR A 39 1.11 -15.27 -1.48
N ASN A 40 2.34 -15.27 -0.97
CA ASN A 40 3.27 -16.38 -1.15
C ASN A 40 2.88 -17.55 -0.26
N GLU A 41 2.56 -17.29 1.00
CA GLU A 41 2.05 -18.30 1.93
C GLU A 41 0.78 -18.96 1.39
N LEU A 42 -0.21 -18.17 1.00
CA LEU A 42 -1.46 -18.70 0.43
C LEU A 42 -1.23 -19.49 -0.87
N LYS A 43 -0.29 -19.06 -1.71
CA LYS A 43 0.09 -19.78 -2.93
C LYS A 43 0.83 -21.08 -2.62
N THR A 44 1.66 -21.11 -1.58
CA THR A 44 2.34 -22.34 -1.14
C THR A 44 1.35 -23.35 -0.59
N LEU A 45 0.39 -22.93 0.23
CA LEU A 45 -0.69 -23.79 0.72
C LEU A 45 -1.46 -24.45 -0.42
N ILE A 46 -1.81 -23.67 -1.45
CA ILE A 46 -2.42 -24.21 -2.67
C ILE A 46 -1.46 -25.24 -3.29
N ARG A 47 -0.21 -24.86 -3.62
CA ARG A 47 0.77 -25.75 -4.29
C ARG A 47 1.03 -27.08 -3.57
N THR A 48 1.13 -27.07 -2.25
CA THR A 48 1.41 -28.29 -1.46
C THR A 48 0.31 -29.35 -1.61
N HIS A 49 -0.93 -28.94 -1.86
CA HIS A 49 -2.04 -29.86 -2.14
C HIS A 49 -2.32 -30.04 -3.64
N THR A 50 -1.76 -29.20 -4.51
CA THR A 50 -1.95 -29.31 -5.97
C THR A 50 -0.84 -30.06 -6.71
N THR A 51 0.29 -30.40 -6.09
CA THR A 51 1.44 -30.95 -6.83
C THR A 51 1.07 -32.34 -7.36
N PRO A 52 0.97 -32.53 -8.69
CA PRO A 52 0.78 -33.87 -9.24
C PRO A 52 2.02 -34.69 -8.88
N ALA A 53 1.84 -35.91 -8.38
CA ALA A 53 2.93 -36.88 -8.33
C ALA A 53 3.54 -36.96 -9.74
N ALA A 54 4.73 -36.37 -9.93
CA ALA A 54 5.39 -36.38 -11.22
C ALA A 54 5.79 -37.84 -11.54
N PRO A 55 5.50 -38.36 -12.74
CA PRO A 55 5.98 -39.67 -13.15
C PRO A 55 7.49 -39.55 -13.41
N GLY A 56 8.30 -39.96 -12.43
CA GLY A 56 9.76 -40.04 -12.60
C GLY A 56 10.64 -39.82 -11.37
N SER A 57 10.11 -39.39 -10.22
CA SER A 57 10.94 -39.31 -9.00
C SER A 57 10.78 -40.58 -8.16
N SER A 58 11.71 -41.51 -8.36
CA SER A 58 11.99 -42.61 -7.44
C SER A 58 12.49 -42.05 -6.11
N HIS A 59 11.57 -41.68 -5.23
CA HIS A 59 11.67 -41.71 -3.76
C HIS A 59 10.46 -40.96 -3.17
N SER A 60 9.37 -41.71 -2.93
CA SER A 60 8.38 -41.49 -1.86
C SER A 60 7.10 -42.20 -2.30
N ASP A 61 6.85 -43.36 -1.72
CA ASP A 61 5.56 -44.05 -1.76
C ASP A 61 4.51 -43.17 -1.08
N THR A 62 3.98 -42.20 -1.82
CA THR A 62 2.70 -41.58 -1.50
C THR A 62 1.74 -42.01 -2.59
N SER A 63 1.25 -43.23 -2.43
CA SER A 63 0.06 -43.73 -3.08
C SER A 63 -1.00 -42.63 -3.04
N GLN A 64 -1.29 -42.03 -4.20
CA GLN A 64 -2.50 -41.23 -4.39
C GLN A 64 -3.67 -42.11 -3.93
N PRO A 65 -4.38 -41.76 -2.85
CA PRO A 65 -5.51 -42.55 -2.40
C PRO A 65 -6.52 -42.59 -3.53
N VAL A 66 -6.88 -43.79 -3.97
CA VAL A 66 -7.97 -43.98 -4.92
C VAL A 66 -9.22 -43.43 -4.26
N VAL A 67 -9.69 -42.27 -4.72
CA VAL A 67 -10.91 -41.64 -4.23
C VAL A 67 -12.08 -42.58 -4.54
N ILE A 68 -12.63 -43.21 -3.50
CA ILE A 68 -13.82 -44.06 -3.62
C ILE A 68 -15.02 -43.12 -3.88
N PRO A 69 -15.76 -43.29 -4.99
CA PRO A 69 -16.94 -42.48 -5.27
C PRO A 69 -17.94 -42.60 -4.12
N GLY A 70 -18.16 -41.50 -3.38
CA GLY A 70 -19.07 -41.44 -2.24
C GLY A 70 -18.41 -41.20 -0.87
N GLN A 71 -17.07 -41.27 -0.75
CA GLN A 71 -16.37 -40.75 0.42
C GLN A 71 -15.95 -39.29 0.21
N ALA A 72 -16.21 -38.45 1.21
CA ALA A 72 -15.67 -37.10 1.26
C ALA A 72 -14.13 -37.18 1.32
N ASP A 73 -13.45 -36.43 0.45
CA ASP A 73 -12.00 -36.33 0.45
C ASP A 73 -11.55 -35.57 1.71
N GLU A 74 -11.20 -36.32 2.77
CA GLU A 74 -10.78 -35.79 4.07
C GLU A 74 -9.48 -34.97 3.97
N ALA A 75 -8.62 -35.30 3.01
CA ALA A 75 -7.40 -34.53 2.73
C ALA A 75 -7.73 -33.17 2.08
N LEU A 76 -8.70 -33.14 1.17
CA LEU A 76 -9.22 -31.89 0.61
C LEU A 76 -9.93 -31.04 1.68
N SER A 77 -10.78 -31.66 2.51
CA SER A 77 -11.53 -30.95 3.56
C SER A 77 -10.60 -30.32 4.62
N SER A 78 -9.58 -31.06 5.07
CA SER A 78 -8.59 -30.55 6.02
C SER A 78 -7.74 -29.40 5.43
N PHE A 79 -7.40 -29.49 4.14
CA PHE A 79 -6.77 -28.38 3.41
C PHE A 79 -7.66 -27.14 3.38
N GLU A 80 -8.93 -27.28 2.99
CA GLU A 80 -9.87 -26.18 2.88
C GLU A 80 -10.08 -25.49 4.23
N ALA A 81 -10.20 -26.26 5.31
CA ALA A 81 -10.27 -25.72 6.67
C ALA A 81 -9.01 -24.90 7.02
N ARG A 82 -7.82 -25.41 6.68
CA ARG A 82 -6.55 -24.70 6.93
C ARG A 82 -6.43 -23.43 6.07
N PHE A 83 -6.78 -23.51 4.79
CA PHE A 83 -6.75 -22.38 3.86
C PHE A 83 -7.74 -21.30 4.27
N ALA A 84 -8.98 -21.67 4.62
CA ALA A 84 -10.00 -20.73 5.09
C ALA A 84 -9.58 -20.04 6.40
N ARG A 85 -9.00 -20.79 7.34
CA ARG A 85 -8.46 -20.23 8.58
C ARG A 85 -7.36 -19.21 8.31
N GLU A 86 -6.38 -19.55 7.46
CA GLU A 86 -5.29 -18.62 7.15
C GLU A 86 -5.81 -17.39 6.41
N LEU A 87 -6.63 -17.57 5.36
CA LEU A 87 -7.24 -16.47 4.62
C LEU A 87 -8.03 -15.52 5.53
N GLY A 88 -8.79 -16.09 6.48
CA GLY A 88 -9.53 -15.33 7.49
C GLY A 88 -8.61 -14.58 8.44
N ALA A 89 -7.52 -15.19 8.91
CA ALA A 89 -6.53 -14.55 9.76
C ALA A 89 -5.87 -13.35 9.05
N GLN A 90 -5.45 -13.52 7.80
CA GLN A 90 -4.86 -12.41 7.03
C GLN A 90 -5.87 -11.28 6.79
N HIS A 91 -7.13 -11.62 6.49
CA HIS A 91 -8.20 -10.63 6.35
C HIS A 91 -8.44 -9.85 7.64
N ALA A 92 -8.47 -10.53 8.79
CA ALA A 92 -8.64 -9.88 10.09
C ALA A 92 -7.49 -8.93 10.43
N ARG A 93 -6.24 -9.30 10.11
CA ARG A 93 -5.08 -8.40 10.28
C ARG A 93 -5.23 -7.13 9.44
N VAL A 94 -5.58 -7.27 8.16
CA VAL A 94 -5.84 -6.14 7.25
C VAL A 94 -6.97 -5.24 7.79
N ASP A 95 -8.09 -5.83 8.21
CA ASP A 95 -9.23 -5.08 8.73
C ASP A 95 -8.85 -4.30 10.01
N LEU A 96 -8.13 -4.92 10.94
CA LEU A 96 -7.66 -4.26 12.15
C LEU A 96 -6.74 -3.08 11.83
N PHE A 97 -5.80 -3.25 10.90
CA PHE A 97 -4.91 -2.18 10.45
C PHE A 97 -5.69 -1.00 9.87
N VAL A 98 -6.64 -1.27 8.96
CA VAL A 98 -7.45 -0.24 8.32
C VAL A 98 -8.28 0.53 9.35
N ARG A 99 -8.92 -0.16 10.29
CA ARG A 99 -9.68 0.47 11.38
C ARG A 99 -8.79 1.34 12.27
N SER A 100 -7.64 0.82 12.67
CA SER A 100 -6.66 1.55 13.49
C SER A 100 -6.22 2.85 12.81
N LYS A 101 -5.95 2.80 11.49
CA LYS A 101 -5.59 3.98 10.70
C LYS A 101 -6.73 4.97 10.52
N ALA A 102 -7.95 4.48 10.27
CA ALA A 102 -9.13 5.34 10.20
C ALA A 102 -9.37 6.09 11.53
N ASP A 103 -9.21 5.41 12.67
CA ASP A 103 -9.32 6.04 13.99
C ASP A 103 -8.19 7.02 14.27
N GLU A 104 -6.96 6.73 13.84
CA GLU A 104 -5.84 7.68 13.90
C GLU A 104 -6.16 8.97 13.12
N PHE A 105 -6.66 8.85 11.90
CA PHE A 105 -7.04 10.00 11.07
C PHE A 105 -8.18 10.80 11.72
N ARG A 106 -9.19 10.12 12.27
CA ARG A 106 -10.27 10.78 13.00
C ARG A 106 -9.76 11.60 14.18
N ARG A 107 -8.83 11.04 14.99
CA ARG A 107 -8.17 11.78 16.08
C ARG A 107 -7.40 12.98 15.58
N ARG A 108 -6.57 12.82 14.54
CA ARG A 108 -5.77 13.91 13.94
C ARG A 108 -6.64 15.05 13.40
N LEU A 109 -7.72 14.72 12.69
CA LEU A 109 -8.63 15.71 12.14
C LEU A 109 -9.37 16.48 13.23
N SER A 110 -9.85 15.80 14.28
CA SER A 110 -10.47 16.46 15.44
C SER A 110 -9.49 17.39 16.15
N ASP A 111 -8.24 16.96 16.33
CA ASP A 111 -7.16 17.80 16.87
C ASP A 111 -6.92 19.06 16.03
N TYR A 112 -6.96 18.94 14.70
CA TYR A 112 -6.75 20.07 13.80
C TYR A 112 -7.92 21.04 13.85
N GLU A 113 -9.14 20.53 13.86
CA GLU A 113 -10.36 21.32 14.03
C GLU A 113 -10.33 22.12 15.34
N GLN A 114 -9.99 21.48 16.47
CA GLN A 114 -9.85 22.16 17.75
C GLN A 114 -8.79 23.27 17.71
N LYS A 115 -7.65 23.03 17.05
CA LYS A 115 -6.59 24.04 16.87
C LYS A 115 -7.05 25.20 16.01
N LEU A 116 -7.80 24.93 14.93
CA LEU A 116 -8.38 25.94 14.06
C LEU A 116 -9.38 26.81 14.83
N ASN A 117 -10.33 26.18 15.54
CA ASN A 117 -11.34 26.88 16.33
C ASN A 117 -10.71 27.78 17.40
N ARG A 118 -9.65 27.32 18.07
CA ARG A 118 -8.88 28.16 19.02
C ARG A 118 -8.20 29.35 18.34
N LEU A 119 -7.69 29.18 17.11
CA LEU A 119 -7.09 30.28 16.35
C LEU A 119 -8.15 31.27 15.84
N ILE A 120 -9.37 30.82 15.54
CA ILE A 120 -10.50 31.67 15.16
C ILE A 120 -11.00 32.46 16.37
N ALA A 121 -11.28 31.79 17.49
CA ALA A 121 -11.80 32.40 18.71
C ALA A 121 -10.86 33.46 19.31
N ARG A 122 -9.54 33.27 19.18
CA ARG A 122 -8.53 34.27 19.61
C ARG A 122 -8.42 35.47 18.67
N GLY A 123 -9.07 35.43 17.51
CA GLY A 123 -9.07 36.49 16.51
C GLY A 123 -10.17 37.51 16.69
N GLY A 124 -10.44 37.94 17.92
CA GLY A 124 -11.49 38.90 18.23
C GLY A 124 -11.26 40.31 17.63
N PRO A 125 -12.31 41.13 17.58
CA PRO A 125 -12.34 42.45 16.92
C PRO A 125 -11.36 43.49 17.50
N GLU A 126 -10.79 43.22 18.68
CA GLU A 126 -9.79 44.04 19.38
C GLU A 126 -8.44 44.19 18.64
N CYS A 127 -8.18 43.35 17.63
CA CYS A 127 -6.97 43.40 16.82
C CYS A 127 -7.32 44.00 15.46
N GLY A 128 -7.34 45.33 15.37
CA GLY A 128 -7.78 46.12 14.21
C GLY A 128 -7.28 45.62 12.85
N GLY A 129 -8.02 44.69 12.23
CA GLY A 129 -7.92 44.23 10.85
C GLY A 129 -6.66 43.45 10.43
N ILE A 130 -5.53 43.57 11.12
CA ILE A 130 -4.25 43.05 10.62
C ILE A 130 -3.92 41.68 11.22
N MET A 131 -4.05 40.63 10.39
CA MET A 131 -3.65 39.29 10.77
C MET A 131 -2.12 39.22 11.00
N THR A 132 -1.70 38.96 12.24
CA THR A 132 -0.28 38.91 12.61
C THR A 132 0.48 37.83 11.84
N ALA A 133 1.76 38.07 11.54
CA ALA A 133 2.62 37.10 10.86
C ALA A 133 2.66 35.74 11.57
N ARG A 134 2.72 35.76 12.91
CA ARG A 134 2.68 34.57 13.76
C ARG A 134 1.36 33.78 13.61
N ARG A 135 0.22 34.45 13.42
CA ARG A 135 -1.07 33.78 13.21
C ARG A 135 -1.13 33.16 11.81
N ARG A 136 -0.68 33.88 10.79
CA ARG A 136 -0.54 33.36 9.41
C ARG A 136 0.32 32.10 9.36
N GLU A 137 1.48 32.14 10.01
CA GLU A 137 2.38 30.98 10.08
C GLU A 137 1.72 29.77 10.75
N ARG A 138 0.98 29.96 11.85
CA ARG A 138 0.26 28.87 12.52
C ARG A 138 -0.84 28.26 11.65
N LEU A 139 -1.55 29.09 10.88
CA LEU A 139 -2.56 28.63 9.93
C LEU A 139 -1.91 27.84 8.78
N ALA A 140 -0.84 28.36 8.18
CA ALA A 140 -0.10 27.67 7.12
C ALA A 140 0.42 26.29 7.59
N ARG A 141 0.98 26.22 8.81
CA ARG A 141 1.42 24.95 9.41
C ARG A 141 0.25 23.97 9.62
N LEU A 142 -0.94 24.47 9.97
CA LEU A 142 -2.12 23.64 10.16
C LEU A 142 -2.64 23.12 8.81
N GLU A 143 -2.68 23.98 7.79
CA GLU A 143 -3.03 23.63 6.43
C GLU A 143 -2.11 22.52 5.87
N THR A 144 -0.79 22.67 5.99
CA THR A 144 0.15 21.61 5.58
C THR A 144 -0.13 20.27 6.26
N ARG A 145 -0.51 20.29 7.55
CA ARG A 145 -0.84 19.07 8.31
C ARG A 145 -2.14 18.43 7.85
N VAL A 146 -3.14 19.24 7.48
CA VAL A 146 -4.41 18.76 6.92
C VAL A 146 -4.15 18.13 5.55
N LEU A 147 -3.41 18.82 4.66
CA LEU A 147 -3.06 18.31 3.34
C LEU A 147 -2.33 16.97 3.43
N ARG A 148 -1.32 16.85 4.29
CA ARG A 148 -0.63 15.58 4.54
C ARG A 148 -1.59 14.49 5.05
N CYS A 149 -2.52 14.83 5.93
CA CYS A 149 -3.52 13.87 6.41
C CYS A 149 -4.44 13.38 5.28
N THR A 150 -4.81 14.27 4.35
CA THR A 150 -5.57 13.90 3.15
C THR A 150 -4.78 12.94 2.26
N ASP A 151 -3.48 13.16 2.07
CA ASP A 151 -2.64 12.24 1.31
C ASP A 151 -2.49 10.88 2.01
N ASP A 152 -2.35 10.88 3.35
CA ASP A 152 -2.34 9.64 4.14
C ASP A 152 -3.65 8.85 3.97
N ILE A 153 -4.81 9.53 3.94
CA ILE A 153 -6.12 8.91 3.70
C ILE A 153 -6.18 8.29 2.29
N ARG A 154 -5.72 9.01 1.27
CA ARG A 154 -5.65 8.49 -0.12
C ARG A 154 -4.73 7.28 -0.22
N ASN A 155 -3.62 7.28 0.50
CA ASN A 155 -2.72 6.14 0.55
C ASN A 155 -3.37 4.92 1.22
N LEU A 156 -4.15 5.13 2.30
CA LEU A 156 -4.93 4.04 2.91
C LEU A 156 -5.98 3.48 1.96
N ASP A 157 -6.67 4.33 1.19
CA ASP A 157 -7.63 3.88 0.17
C ASP A 157 -6.96 3.01 -0.91
N ARG A 158 -5.83 3.46 -1.46
CA ARG A 158 -5.04 2.67 -2.41
C ARG A 158 -4.60 1.32 -1.82
N PHE A 159 -4.18 1.31 -0.56
CA PHE A 159 -3.86 0.08 0.16
C PHE A 159 -5.07 -0.87 0.22
N ILE A 160 -6.24 -0.38 0.63
CA ILE A 160 -7.47 -1.18 0.69
C ILE A 160 -7.80 -1.78 -0.68
N GLN A 161 -7.71 -0.98 -1.75
CA GLN A 161 -7.94 -1.47 -3.11
C GLN A 161 -6.96 -2.58 -3.50
N ALA A 162 -5.68 -2.41 -3.19
CA ALA A 162 -4.66 -3.44 -3.44
C ALA A 162 -4.96 -4.74 -2.68
N GLN A 163 -5.35 -4.67 -1.39
CA GLN A 163 -5.73 -5.85 -0.62
C GLN A 163 -6.96 -6.55 -1.20
N ARG A 164 -8.00 -5.79 -1.58
CA ARG A 164 -9.21 -6.36 -2.22
C ARG A 164 -8.86 -7.13 -3.49
N ILE A 165 -8.00 -6.56 -4.34
CA ILE A 165 -7.53 -7.22 -5.57
C ILE A 165 -6.71 -8.47 -5.22
N GLY A 166 -5.86 -8.41 -4.20
CA GLY A 166 -5.08 -9.56 -3.70
C GLY A 166 -5.97 -10.72 -3.27
N PHE A 167 -6.96 -10.46 -2.42
CA PHE A 167 -7.95 -11.44 -1.97
C PHE A 167 -8.76 -12.03 -3.13
N GLN A 168 -9.20 -11.19 -4.09
CA GLN A 168 -9.90 -11.68 -5.27
C GLN A 168 -9.03 -12.61 -6.12
N LYS A 169 -7.75 -12.27 -6.31
CA LYS A 169 -6.82 -13.09 -7.09
C LYS A 169 -6.57 -14.45 -6.44
N ILE A 170 -6.38 -14.51 -5.12
CA ILE A 170 -6.16 -15.79 -4.44
C ILE A 170 -7.42 -16.66 -4.45
N LEU A 171 -8.60 -16.07 -4.23
CA LEU A 171 -9.87 -16.79 -4.33
C LEU A 171 -10.14 -17.29 -5.75
N LYS A 172 -9.80 -16.52 -6.78
CA LYS A 172 -9.88 -16.95 -8.17
C LYS A 172 -8.92 -18.12 -8.45
N LYS A 173 -7.73 -18.10 -7.86
CA LYS A 173 -6.76 -19.19 -7.97
C LYS A 173 -7.26 -20.47 -7.30
N TYR A 174 -7.85 -20.34 -6.10
CA TYR A 174 -8.47 -21.45 -5.38
C TYR A 174 -9.59 -22.10 -6.21
N ARG A 175 -10.58 -21.32 -6.68
CA ARG A 175 -11.69 -21.84 -7.52
C ARG A 175 -11.23 -22.53 -8.80
N LYS A 176 -10.24 -21.93 -9.48
CA LYS A 176 -9.67 -22.54 -10.69
C LYS A 176 -9.06 -23.92 -10.40
N TRP A 177 -8.54 -24.14 -9.19
CA TRP A 177 -7.94 -25.41 -8.81
C TRP A 177 -8.98 -26.42 -8.29
N THR A 178 -9.91 -26.02 -7.43
CA THR A 178 -10.91 -26.94 -6.87
C THR A 178 -12.04 -27.29 -7.85
N GLY A 179 -12.23 -26.51 -8.92
CA GLY A 179 -13.34 -26.69 -9.85
C GLY A 179 -14.70 -26.25 -9.29
N SER A 180 -14.71 -25.53 -8.16
CA SER A 180 -15.90 -24.94 -7.52
C SER A 180 -16.29 -23.57 -8.07
#